data_AF-A0A936MG96-F1
#
_entry.id   AF-A0A936MG96-F1
#
_cell.length_a   1.000
_cell.length_b   1.000
_cell.length_c   1.000
_cell.angle_alpha   90.00
_cell.angle_beta   90.00
_cell.angle_gamma   90.00
#
_symmetry.space_group_name_H-M   'P 1'
#
loop_
_entity.id
_entity.type
_entity.pdbx_description
1 polymer ?
#
loop_
_entity_poly.entity_id
_entity_poly.type
_entity_poly.pdbx_seq_one_letter_code
_entity_poly.pdbx_strand_id
1 'polypeptide(L)'
;MAYDQANGHTFKAAGSDGGSLQAILPYRNGTFGPFQGTPTFVVIAPNRSLTFDIRGTSPANTMELLNQAILNTGAIKPPVGGLNITLSGQIRKYNKPEDSISEQKVALYQGTELISIYDGSDYKFVVPFSNLKYTIRPIDLDVPFRSGISTADILKIQKHILASEVFTSPFQVLASDCNTNNFISAADLVSLRKLLLFRIEEFENAKSIRYIPYKNFDSTVSNVLQHTFLDYYEIFANENHENMDFRLIKIGDVTGDF
;
A
#
# COMPACT_ATOMS: atom_id res chain seq x y z
N MET A 1 25.76 -29.20 1.41
CA MET A 1 25.26 -28.98 2.79
C MET A 1 25.95 -27.75 3.33
N ALA A 2 25.22 -26.84 3.97
CA ALA A 2 25.82 -25.65 4.57
C ALA A 2 26.76 -26.06 5.72
N TYR A 3 27.81 -25.28 5.95
CA TYR A 3 28.87 -25.60 6.90
C TYR A 3 28.37 -25.83 8.33
N ASP A 4 27.25 -25.21 8.70
CA ASP A 4 26.60 -25.34 10.01
C ASP A 4 26.01 -26.74 10.24
N GLN A 5 25.33 -27.29 9.24
CA GLN A 5 24.76 -28.65 9.27
C GLN A 5 25.85 -29.73 9.33
N ALA A 6 27.02 -29.47 8.73
CA ALA A 6 28.13 -30.40 8.75
C ALA A 6 28.85 -30.45 10.12
N ASN A 7 28.78 -29.37 10.92
CA ASN A 7 29.60 -29.21 12.13
C ASN A 7 28.78 -29.04 13.42
N GLY A 8 27.45 -29.17 13.37
CA GLY A 8 26.59 -29.14 14.57
C GLY A 8 26.59 -27.80 15.31
N HIS A 9 26.89 -26.70 14.62
CA HIS A 9 26.88 -25.37 15.24
C HIS A 9 25.45 -24.89 15.50
N THR A 10 25.17 -24.47 16.74
CA THR A 10 23.88 -23.89 17.14
C THR A 10 23.75 -22.40 16.82
N PHE A 11 24.88 -21.72 16.56
CA PHE A 11 24.94 -20.31 16.20
C PHE A 11 25.24 -20.15 14.71
N LYS A 12 24.32 -19.50 13.98
CA LYS A 12 24.48 -19.20 12.56
C LYS A 12 25.41 -17.98 12.40
N ALA A 13 26.47 -18.10 11.59
CA ALA A 13 27.45 -17.05 11.35
C ALA A 13 27.20 -16.33 10.02
N ALA A 14 27.48 -15.02 9.95
CA ALA A 14 27.35 -14.26 8.71
C ALA A 14 28.59 -14.46 7.81
N GLY A 15 28.57 -15.49 6.96
CA GLY A 15 29.60 -15.77 5.96
C GLY A 15 29.02 -16.32 4.66
N SER A 16 29.82 -16.35 3.58
CA SER A 16 29.41 -16.85 2.26
C SER A 16 28.94 -18.30 2.28
N ASP A 17 29.48 -19.11 3.19
CA ASP A 17 29.18 -20.54 3.33
C ASP A 17 28.17 -20.86 4.46
N GLY A 18 27.58 -19.82 5.08
CA GLY A 18 26.96 -19.89 6.41
C GLY A 18 25.56 -19.30 6.58
N GLY A 19 24.72 -19.24 5.54
CA GLY A 19 23.29 -18.92 5.72
C GLY A 19 23.03 -17.52 6.29
N SER A 20 23.87 -16.53 5.91
CA SER A 20 23.86 -15.15 6.40
C SER A 20 22.46 -14.50 6.44
N LEU A 21 21.61 -14.78 5.45
CA LEU A 21 20.24 -14.27 5.43
C LEU A 21 19.41 -14.82 6.61
N GLN A 22 19.52 -16.11 6.90
CA GLN A 22 18.82 -16.77 8.01
C GLN A 22 19.41 -16.38 9.38
N ALA A 23 20.70 -16.04 9.43
CA ALA A 23 21.34 -15.53 10.64
C ALA A 23 20.87 -14.11 10.98
N ILE A 24 20.52 -13.29 9.98
CA ILE A 24 20.09 -11.89 10.15
C ILE A 24 18.59 -11.77 10.52
N LEU A 25 17.74 -12.69 10.04
CA LEU A 25 16.28 -12.63 10.24
C LEU A 25 15.85 -12.50 11.73
N PRO A 26 16.44 -13.21 12.70
CA PRO A 26 16.11 -13.04 14.12
C PRO A 26 16.42 -11.65 14.67
N TYR A 27 17.55 -11.05 14.23
CA TYR A 27 17.95 -9.69 14.64
C TYR A 27 17.06 -8.61 14.03
N ARG A 28 16.48 -8.86 12.84
CA ARG A 28 15.56 -7.93 12.17
C ARG A 28 14.16 -7.90 12.77
N ASN A 29 13.71 -9.00 13.37
CA ASN A 29 12.34 -9.14 13.89
C ASN A 29 12.22 -8.88 15.39
N GLY A 30 13.28 -8.36 16.04
CA GLY A 30 13.31 -8.08 17.48
C GLY A 30 13.13 -9.32 18.37
N THR A 31 13.08 -10.51 17.77
CA THR A 31 12.88 -11.78 18.47
C THR A 31 14.26 -12.34 18.79
N PHE A 32 14.89 -11.74 19.78
CA PHE A 32 16.06 -12.34 20.41
C PHE A 32 15.58 -13.64 21.06
N GLY A 33 16.24 -14.77 20.77
CA GLY A 33 16.01 -15.99 21.55
C GLY A 33 16.20 -15.72 23.05
N PRO A 34 15.77 -16.62 23.95
CA PRO A 34 15.90 -16.40 25.39
C PRO A 34 17.36 -16.08 25.74
N PHE A 35 17.63 -14.82 26.08
CA PHE A 35 18.95 -14.36 26.48
C PHE A 35 19.05 -14.47 28.00
N GLN A 36 19.82 -15.43 28.50
CA GLN A 36 20.21 -15.45 29.89
C GLN A 36 21.59 -14.81 30.02
N GLY A 37 21.64 -13.58 30.53
CA GLY A 37 22.88 -12.88 30.84
C GLY A 37 22.81 -11.36 30.68
N THR A 38 23.94 -10.69 30.94
CA THR A 38 24.15 -9.28 30.62
C THR A 38 24.78 -9.19 29.24
N PRO A 39 24.19 -8.48 28.25
CA PRO A 39 24.74 -8.40 26.90
C PRO A 39 26.16 -7.82 26.93
N THR A 40 27.05 -8.38 26.12
CA THR A 40 28.40 -7.87 25.90
C THR A 40 28.40 -7.07 24.61
N PHE A 41 28.84 -5.82 24.68
CA PHE A 41 28.93 -4.94 23.53
C PHE A 41 30.38 -4.84 23.06
N VAL A 42 30.60 -4.98 21.75
CA VAL A 42 31.92 -4.81 21.13
C VAL A 42 31.78 -3.82 19.98
N VAL A 43 32.61 -2.77 19.97
CA VAL A 43 32.69 -1.78 18.89
C VAL A 43 34.04 -1.95 18.20
N ILE A 44 34.00 -2.15 16.88
CA ILE A 44 35.19 -2.33 16.03
C ILE A 44 35.26 -1.16 15.06
N ALA A 45 36.35 -0.41 15.10
CA ALA A 45 36.57 0.73 14.21
C ALA A 45 37.16 0.31 12.85
N PRO A 46 37.02 1.12 11.78
CA PRO A 46 37.61 0.84 10.47
C PRO A 46 39.14 0.69 10.49
N ASN A 47 39.81 1.36 11.43
CA ASN A 47 41.25 1.22 11.68
C ASN A 47 41.63 -0.07 12.43
N ARG A 48 40.68 -1.00 12.62
CA ARG A 48 40.80 -2.28 13.33
C ARG A 48 41.04 -2.17 14.84
N SER A 49 40.88 -0.98 15.42
CA SER A 49 40.85 -0.84 16.89
C SER A 49 39.53 -1.39 17.46
N LEU A 50 39.60 -1.90 18.68
CA LEU A 50 38.51 -2.61 19.33
C LEU A 50 38.26 -2.03 20.71
N THR A 51 36.99 -1.71 21.00
CA THR A 51 36.50 -1.37 22.34
C THR A 51 35.61 -2.49 22.82
N PHE A 52 36.00 -3.13 23.92
CA PHE A 52 35.33 -4.30 24.47
C PHE A 52 34.49 -3.95 25.71
N ASP A 53 33.34 -4.61 25.83
CA ASP A 53 32.44 -4.61 26.97
C ASP A 53 32.09 -3.21 27.51
N ILE A 54 31.61 -2.36 26.61
CA ILE A 54 31.17 -1.01 26.94
C ILE A 54 29.95 -1.10 27.86
N ARG A 55 30.13 -0.72 29.13
CA ARG A 55 29.08 -0.80 30.17
C ARG A 55 29.07 0.43 31.04
N GLY A 56 27.85 0.92 31.30
CA GLY A 56 27.57 1.99 32.23
C GLY A 56 26.95 1.50 33.53
N THR A 57 26.74 2.41 34.47
CA THR A 57 26.07 2.12 35.75
C THR A 57 24.56 1.88 35.62
N SER A 58 23.99 2.13 34.44
CA SER A 58 22.58 1.89 34.09
C SER A 58 22.44 1.57 32.59
N PRO A 59 21.29 1.03 32.13
CA PRO A 59 21.03 0.83 30.70
C PRO A 59 21.16 2.12 29.88
N ALA A 60 20.64 3.24 30.39
CA ALA A 60 20.75 4.54 29.73
C ALA A 60 22.20 5.01 29.63
N ASN A 61 22.98 4.85 30.71
CA ASN A 61 24.40 5.20 30.70
C ASN A 61 25.23 4.28 29.79
N THR A 62 24.86 2.99 29.70
CA THR A 62 25.48 2.04 28.77
C THR A 62 25.24 2.45 27.33
N MET A 63 24.02 2.87 26.99
CA MET A 63 23.69 3.37 25.65
C MET A 63 24.47 4.65 25.31
N GLU A 64 24.69 5.54 26.27
CA GLU A 64 25.51 6.74 26.06
C GLU A 64 26.99 6.39 25.81
N LEU A 65 27.57 5.51 26.62
CA LEU A 65 28.95 5.06 26.43
C LEU A 65 29.13 4.31 25.09
N LEU A 66 28.16 3.50 24.69
CA LEU A 66 28.14 2.83 23.40
C LEU A 66 28.07 3.84 22.25
N ASN A 67 27.22 4.86 22.41
CA ASN A 67 27.09 5.95 21.46
C ASN A 67 28.40 6.73 21.28
N GLN A 68 29.13 7.01 22.37
CA GLN A 68 30.43 7.69 22.32
C GLN A 68 31.50 6.81 21.67
N ALA A 69 31.55 5.51 22.04
CA ALA A 69 32.50 4.57 21.44
C ALA A 69 32.33 4.46 19.91
N ILE A 70 31.09 4.46 19.42
CA ILE A 70 30.79 4.47 17.98
C ILE A 70 31.28 5.77 17.32
N LEU A 71 31.01 6.95 17.92
CA LEU A 71 31.47 8.23 17.38
C LEU A 71 33.00 8.32 17.29
N ASN A 72 33.71 7.78 18.29
CA ASN A 72 35.18 7.74 18.31
C ASN A 72 35.79 6.89 17.19
N THR A 73 35.02 5.98 16.59
CA THR A 73 35.51 5.20 15.43
C THR A 73 35.59 6.03 14.14
N GLY A 74 35.03 7.25 14.13
CA GLY A 74 34.82 8.04 12.92
C GLY A 74 33.65 7.55 12.07
N ALA A 75 32.93 6.51 12.53
CA ALA A 75 31.70 6.08 11.89
C ALA A 75 30.66 7.18 12.00
N ILE A 76 30.15 7.60 10.86
CA ILE A 76 28.96 8.44 10.79
C ILE A 76 27.80 7.52 11.18
N LYS A 77 27.18 7.78 12.33
CA LYS A 77 25.93 7.10 12.70
C LYS A 77 24.93 7.32 11.56
N PRO A 78 24.11 6.32 11.21
CA PRO A 78 22.96 6.59 10.36
C PRO A 78 22.20 7.77 10.98
N PRO A 79 21.72 8.73 10.17
CA PRO A 79 21.14 9.97 10.65
C PRO A 79 20.20 9.72 11.84
N VAL A 80 20.53 10.32 12.99
CA VAL A 80 19.71 10.22 14.20
C VAL A 80 18.59 11.23 14.02
N GLY A 81 17.48 10.70 13.54
CA GLY A 81 16.44 11.41 12.80
C GLY A 81 16.05 10.43 11.70
N GLY A 82 15.17 9.49 12.09
CA GLY A 82 15.01 8.17 11.48
C GLY A 82 15.06 8.18 9.96
N LEU A 83 15.60 7.10 9.38
CA LEU A 83 15.40 6.80 7.97
C LEU A 83 13.94 7.11 7.64
N ASN A 84 13.69 8.08 6.77
CA ASN A 84 12.32 8.40 6.40
C ASN A 84 11.96 7.50 5.23
N ILE A 85 10.83 6.80 5.38
CA ILE A 85 10.22 6.03 4.33
C ILE A 85 9.30 6.93 3.54
N THR A 86 9.49 6.94 2.23
CA THR A 86 8.57 7.60 1.30
C THR A 86 7.50 6.62 0.85
N LEU A 87 6.26 7.05 0.95
CA LEU A 87 5.07 6.34 0.50
C LEU A 87 4.41 7.20 -0.58
N SER A 88 4.46 6.79 -1.84
CA SER A 88 3.93 7.58 -2.95
C SER A 88 3.17 6.75 -3.98
N GLY A 89 2.24 7.40 -4.65
CA GLY A 89 1.46 6.84 -5.73
C GLY A 89 0.58 7.90 -6.38
N GLN A 90 -0.20 7.46 -7.36
CA GLN A 90 -1.11 8.36 -8.08
C GLN A 90 -2.52 7.79 -8.15
N ILE A 91 -3.51 8.67 -8.04
CA ILE A 91 -4.90 8.38 -8.39
C ILE A 91 -5.07 8.73 -9.87
N ARG A 92 -5.51 7.76 -10.66
CA ARG A 92 -5.74 7.92 -12.09
C ARG A 92 -7.09 7.35 -12.49
N LYS A 93 -7.73 7.89 -13.53
CA LYS A 93 -8.94 7.29 -14.09
C LYS A 93 -8.58 5.94 -14.71
N TYR A 94 -9.54 5.02 -14.75
CA TYR A 94 -9.30 3.69 -15.33
C TYR A 94 -9.18 3.73 -16.87
N ASN A 95 -9.89 4.65 -17.51
CA ASN A 95 -10.05 4.74 -18.97
C ASN A 95 -9.13 5.79 -19.61
N LYS A 96 -8.90 6.92 -18.92
CA LYS A 96 -8.03 8.04 -19.35
C LYS A 96 -7.01 8.31 -18.23
N PRO A 97 -6.01 7.43 -18.06
CA PRO A 97 -5.08 7.51 -16.95
C PRO A 97 -4.19 8.77 -16.97
N GLU A 98 -4.09 9.44 -18.11
CA GLU A 98 -3.42 10.72 -18.32
C GLU A 98 -4.23 11.95 -17.87
N ASP A 99 -5.54 11.82 -17.68
CA ASP A 99 -6.37 12.93 -17.24
C ASP A 99 -6.10 13.28 -15.79
N SER A 100 -5.80 14.55 -15.54
CA SER A 100 -5.73 15.10 -14.18
C SER A 100 -7.10 15.02 -13.52
N ILE A 101 -7.16 14.45 -12.32
CA ILE A 101 -8.35 14.43 -11.49
C ILE A 101 -8.20 15.48 -10.39
N SER A 102 -9.06 16.49 -10.38
CA SER A 102 -9.09 17.52 -9.35
C SER A 102 -9.72 17.01 -8.06
N GLU A 103 -9.46 17.72 -6.95
CA GLU A 103 -10.12 17.55 -5.65
C GLU A 103 -9.88 16.20 -4.95
N GLN A 104 -8.99 15.36 -5.50
CA GLN A 104 -8.60 14.11 -4.87
C GLN A 104 -7.90 14.36 -3.54
N LYS A 105 -8.22 13.52 -2.56
CA LYS A 105 -7.53 13.51 -1.27
C LYS A 105 -7.18 12.09 -0.90
N VAL A 106 -6.00 11.94 -0.30
CA VAL A 106 -5.54 10.64 0.20
C VAL A 106 -5.25 10.78 1.68
N ALA A 107 -5.73 9.83 2.47
CA ALA A 107 -5.51 9.78 3.90
C ALA A 107 -4.52 8.66 4.25
N LEU A 108 -3.60 8.98 5.15
CA LEU A 108 -2.68 8.04 5.77
C LEU A 108 -3.15 7.77 7.20
N TYR A 109 -3.31 6.49 7.53
CA TYR A 109 -3.70 6.01 8.84
C TYR A 109 -2.61 5.12 9.45
N GLN A 110 -2.57 5.10 10.78
CA GLN A 110 -1.88 4.09 11.56
C GLN A 110 -2.91 3.40 12.46
N GLY A 111 -3.24 2.14 12.17
CA GLY A 111 -4.40 1.50 12.77
C GLY A 111 -5.69 2.25 12.41
N THR A 112 -6.36 2.84 13.40
CA THR A 112 -7.58 3.66 13.21
C THR A 112 -7.31 5.16 13.29
N GLU A 113 -6.09 5.57 13.64
CA GLU A 113 -5.74 6.98 13.80
C GLU A 113 -5.38 7.60 12.46
N LEU A 114 -5.98 8.75 12.14
CA LEU A 114 -5.62 9.55 10.98
C LEU A 114 -4.33 10.32 11.27
N ILE A 115 -3.29 10.06 10.49
CA ILE A 115 -1.98 10.70 10.64
C ILE A 115 -1.89 11.96 9.80
N SER A 116 -2.30 11.87 8.53
CA SER A 116 -2.21 13.00 7.59
C SER A 116 -3.16 12.82 6.41
N ILE A 117 -3.53 13.95 5.79
CA ILE A 117 -4.24 13.99 4.51
C ILE A 117 -3.34 14.72 3.50
N TYR A 118 -3.26 14.17 2.29
CA TYR A 118 -2.64 14.81 1.14
C TYR A 118 -3.75 15.30 0.19
N ASP A 119 -3.74 16.60 -0.12
CA ASP A 119 -4.64 17.20 -1.10
C ASP A 119 -3.98 17.15 -2.49
N GLY A 120 -4.41 16.21 -3.32
CA GLY A 120 -3.87 15.99 -4.67
C GLY A 120 -3.96 14.53 -5.10
N SER A 121 -3.89 14.30 -6.41
CA SER A 121 -3.92 12.97 -7.01
C SER A 121 -2.54 12.29 -6.99
N ASP A 122 -1.44 13.03 -6.91
CA ASP A 122 -0.05 12.57 -6.89
C ASP A 122 0.54 12.56 -5.48
N TYR A 123 -0.08 11.75 -4.61
CA TYR A 123 0.21 11.79 -3.18
C TYR A 123 1.61 11.30 -2.82
N LYS A 124 2.19 11.94 -1.81
CA LYS A 124 3.46 11.56 -1.20
C LYS A 124 3.42 11.78 0.31
N PHE A 125 3.55 10.70 1.06
CA PHE A 125 3.75 10.73 2.51
C PHE A 125 5.18 10.39 2.87
N VAL A 126 5.66 11.00 3.95
CA VAL A 126 6.98 10.73 4.52
C VAL A 126 6.76 10.31 5.96
N VAL A 127 7.10 9.06 6.28
CA VAL A 127 6.91 8.49 7.62
C VAL A 127 8.24 8.02 8.20
N PRO A 128 8.40 8.00 9.53
CA PRO A 128 9.60 7.43 10.14
C PRO A 128 9.69 5.92 9.88
N PHE A 129 10.89 5.45 9.53
CA PHE A 129 11.22 4.03 9.53
C PHE A 129 10.99 3.47 10.92
N SER A 130 10.06 2.53 11.01
CA SER A 130 9.56 2.05 12.29
C SER A 130 9.03 0.62 12.21
N ASN A 131 9.01 0.01 11.01
CA ASN A 131 8.34 -1.27 10.72
C ASN A 131 6.87 -1.31 11.21
N LEU A 132 6.27 -0.14 11.48
CA LEU A 132 4.87 -0.01 11.82
C LEU A 132 4.04 -0.15 10.56
N LYS A 133 2.82 -0.64 10.74
CA LYS A 133 1.85 -0.79 9.65
C LYS A 133 1.13 0.52 9.43
N TYR A 134 1.08 0.95 8.17
CA TYR A 134 0.32 2.11 7.73
C TYR A 134 -0.71 1.71 6.69
N THR A 135 -1.83 2.42 6.69
CA THR A 135 -2.91 2.24 5.73
C THR A 135 -3.08 3.51 4.91
N ILE A 136 -3.03 3.39 3.59
CA ILE A 136 -3.23 4.49 2.65
C ILE A 136 -4.58 4.28 1.97
N ARG A 137 -5.48 5.25 2.09
CA ARG A 137 -6.84 5.19 1.54
C ARG A 137 -7.22 6.52 0.89
N PRO A 138 -7.70 6.53 -0.36
CA PRO A 138 -8.33 7.71 -0.95
C PRO A 138 -9.61 8.08 -0.20
N ILE A 139 -9.84 9.38 -0.02
CA ILE A 139 -11.08 9.89 0.56
C ILE A 139 -12.15 9.89 -0.53
N ASP A 140 -13.32 9.34 -0.21
CA ASP A 140 -14.47 9.36 -1.11
C ASP A 140 -14.86 10.82 -1.42
N LEU A 141 -15.04 11.13 -2.70
CA LEU A 141 -15.55 12.44 -3.09
C LEU A 141 -17.06 12.47 -2.95
N ASP A 142 -17.58 13.61 -2.49
CA ASP A 142 -19.01 13.88 -2.46
C ASP A 142 -19.48 14.37 -3.84
N VAL A 143 -19.68 13.43 -4.76
CA VAL A 143 -20.10 13.73 -6.14
C VAL A 143 -21.41 13.01 -6.46
N PRO A 144 -22.43 13.74 -6.99
CA PRO A 144 -23.69 13.14 -7.38
C PRO A 144 -23.50 11.95 -8.33
N PHE A 145 -24.31 10.91 -8.15
CA PHE A 145 -24.19 9.68 -8.96
C PHE A 145 -24.31 9.96 -10.46
N ARG A 146 -25.16 10.91 -10.85
CA ARG A 146 -25.41 11.29 -12.26
C ARG A 146 -24.24 12.00 -12.94
N SER A 147 -23.26 12.52 -12.20
CA SER A 147 -22.16 13.29 -12.77
C SER A 147 -21.32 12.42 -13.70
N GLY A 148 -21.12 12.86 -14.94
CA GLY A 148 -20.36 12.12 -15.96
C GLY A 148 -21.12 10.97 -16.62
N ILE A 149 -22.37 10.67 -16.22
CA ILE A 149 -23.16 9.59 -16.83
C ILE A 149 -24.02 10.15 -17.96
N SER A 150 -24.01 9.46 -19.09
CA SER A 150 -24.74 9.83 -20.31
C SER A 150 -25.59 8.69 -20.87
N THR A 151 -26.37 8.96 -21.91
CA THR A 151 -27.07 7.91 -22.66
C THR A 151 -26.12 7.03 -23.48
N ALA A 152 -24.88 7.47 -23.73
CA ALA A 152 -23.87 6.68 -24.40
C ALA A 152 -23.40 5.50 -23.53
N ASP A 153 -23.35 5.69 -22.20
CA ASP A 153 -23.03 4.63 -21.24
C ASP A 153 -24.05 3.49 -21.30
N ILE A 154 -25.34 3.86 -21.28
CA ILE A 154 -26.45 2.92 -21.42
C ILE A 154 -26.34 2.13 -22.72
N LEU A 155 -26.05 2.80 -23.84
CA LEU A 155 -25.90 2.15 -25.14
C LEU A 155 -24.73 1.15 -25.13
N LYS A 156 -23.61 1.51 -24.51
CA LYS A 156 -22.41 0.65 -24.45
C LYS A 156 -22.63 -0.58 -23.57
N ILE A 157 -23.28 -0.43 -22.41
CA ILE A 157 -23.70 -1.57 -21.56
C ILE A 157 -24.70 -2.46 -22.31
N GLN A 158 -25.66 -1.88 -23.02
CA GLN A 158 -26.63 -2.65 -23.80
C GLN A 158 -25.96 -3.50 -24.88
N LYS A 159 -25.00 -2.94 -25.63
CA LYS A 159 -24.22 -3.69 -26.63
C LYS A 159 -23.39 -4.81 -26.01
N HIS A 160 -22.86 -4.59 -24.80
CA HIS A 160 -22.14 -5.60 -24.03
C HIS A 160 -23.04 -6.78 -23.67
N ILE A 161 -24.23 -6.51 -23.11
CA ILE A 161 -25.23 -7.53 -22.76
C ILE A 161 -25.65 -8.35 -23.98
N LEU A 162 -25.79 -7.71 -25.14
CA LEU A 162 -26.16 -8.35 -26.40
C LEU A 162 -24.99 -9.05 -27.11
N ALA A 163 -23.80 -9.04 -26.52
CA ALA A 163 -22.55 -9.56 -27.09
C ALA A 163 -22.19 -8.97 -28.47
N SER A 164 -22.75 -7.81 -28.82
CA SER A 164 -22.45 -7.11 -30.08
C SER A 164 -21.16 -6.30 -29.99
N GLU A 165 -20.82 -5.82 -28.80
CA GLU A 165 -19.56 -5.13 -28.51
C GLU A 165 -19.20 -5.42 -27.05
N VAL A 166 -18.19 -6.28 -26.82
CA VAL A 166 -17.80 -6.70 -25.47
C VAL A 166 -16.85 -5.69 -24.82
N PHE A 167 -16.91 -5.56 -23.50
CA PHE A 167 -15.96 -4.74 -22.75
C PHE A 167 -14.56 -5.33 -22.85
N THR A 168 -13.59 -4.47 -23.11
CA THR A 168 -12.17 -4.84 -23.22
C THR A 168 -11.44 -4.63 -21.90
N SER A 169 -11.98 -3.78 -21.02
CA SER A 169 -11.42 -3.49 -19.72
C SER A 169 -12.32 -4.02 -18.60
N PRO A 170 -11.78 -4.78 -17.65
CA PRO A 170 -12.51 -5.23 -16.45
C PRO A 170 -13.00 -4.07 -15.56
N PHE A 171 -12.42 -2.87 -15.67
CA PHE A 171 -12.95 -1.68 -14.99
C PHE A 171 -14.30 -1.23 -15.58
N GLN A 172 -14.55 -1.47 -16.87
CA GLN A 172 -15.87 -1.20 -17.47
C GLN A 172 -16.93 -2.16 -16.93
N VAL A 173 -16.55 -3.41 -16.69
CA VAL A 173 -17.40 -4.42 -16.04
C VAL A 173 -17.80 -3.91 -14.64
N LEU A 174 -16.83 -3.44 -13.85
CA LEU A 174 -17.08 -2.88 -12.51
C LEU A 174 -17.93 -1.60 -12.54
N ALA A 175 -17.70 -0.72 -13.51
CA ALA A 175 -18.49 0.50 -13.66
C ALA A 175 -19.95 0.20 -14.09
N SER A 176 -20.18 -0.89 -14.82
CA SER A 176 -21.51 -1.22 -15.35
C SER A 176 -22.48 -1.87 -14.36
N ASP A 177 -21.99 -2.52 -13.30
CA ASP A 177 -22.80 -3.10 -12.24
C ASP A 177 -23.28 -2.00 -11.27
N CYS A 178 -24.44 -1.43 -11.56
CA CYS A 178 -24.98 -0.28 -10.84
C CYS A 178 -25.79 -0.68 -9.61
N ASN A 179 -26.34 -1.90 -9.61
CA ASN A 179 -27.13 -2.41 -8.48
C ASN A 179 -26.33 -3.32 -7.53
N THR A 180 -25.02 -3.50 -7.79
CA THR A 180 -24.06 -4.25 -6.95
C THR A 180 -24.44 -5.72 -6.74
N ASN A 181 -25.14 -6.32 -7.70
CA ASN A 181 -25.53 -7.73 -7.63
C ASN A 181 -24.47 -8.68 -8.23
N ASN A 182 -23.32 -8.13 -8.63
CA ASN A 182 -22.21 -8.84 -9.26
C ASN A 182 -22.56 -9.46 -10.63
N PHE A 183 -23.58 -8.95 -11.31
CA PHE A 183 -24.03 -9.45 -12.61
C PHE A 183 -24.60 -8.34 -13.53
N ILE A 184 -23.96 -8.16 -14.68
CA ILE A 184 -24.40 -7.15 -15.66
C ILE A 184 -25.66 -7.62 -16.38
N SER A 185 -26.74 -6.86 -16.24
CA SER A 185 -28.04 -7.23 -16.79
C SER A 185 -28.87 -6.03 -17.23
N ALA A 186 -30.06 -6.30 -17.77
CA ALA A 186 -31.03 -5.26 -18.08
C ALA A 186 -31.47 -4.46 -16.84
N ALA A 187 -31.29 -5.00 -15.62
CA ALA A 187 -31.60 -4.28 -14.38
C ALA A 187 -30.68 -3.06 -14.19
N ASP A 188 -29.40 -3.16 -14.55
CA ASP A 188 -28.44 -2.04 -14.47
C ASP A 188 -28.84 -0.90 -15.42
N LEU A 189 -29.29 -1.24 -16.63
CA LEU A 189 -29.82 -0.26 -17.59
C LEU A 189 -31.05 0.47 -17.04
N VAL A 190 -31.93 -0.24 -16.32
CA VAL A 190 -33.11 0.36 -15.69
C VAL A 190 -32.69 1.30 -14.56
N SER A 191 -31.73 0.91 -13.72
CA SER A 191 -31.18 1.77 -12.67
C SER A 191 -30.56 3.05 -13.22
N LEU A 192 -29.73 2.94 -14.27
CA LEU A 192 -29.14 4.11 -14.93
C LEU A 192 -30.19 5.05 -15.53
N ARG A 193 -31.23 4.49 -16.18
CA ARG A 193 -32.34 5.29 -16.71
C ARG A 193 -33.11 6.01 -15.61
N LYS A 194 -33.37 5.34 -14.48
CA LYS A 194 -34.01 5.98 -13.32
C LYS A 194 -33.17 7.15 -12.80
N LEU A 195 -31.86 6.97 -12.71
CA LEU A 195 -30.92 8.00 -12.26
C LEU A 195 -30.93 9.21 -13.21
N LEU A 196 -30.80 8.98 -14.53
CA LEU A 196 -30.81 10.06 -15.53
C LEU A 196 -32.17 10.79 -15.63
N LEU A 197 -33.27 10.11 -15.32
CA LEU A 197 -34.62 10.68 -15.32
C LEU A 197 -35.02 11.29 -13.96
N PHE A 198 -34.07 11.48 -13.04
CA PHE A 198 -34.30 12.04 -11.70
C PHE A 198 -35.35 11.27 -10.89
N ARG A 199 -35.47 9.95 -11.11
CA ARG A 199 -36.36 9.07 -10.32
C ARG A 199 -35.67 8.55 -9.07
N ILE A 200 -34.35 8.50 -9.07
CA ILE A 200 -33.47 8.19 -7.95
C ILE A 200 -32.29 9.17 -7.98
N GLU A 201 -31.71 9.47 -6.83
CA GLU A 201 -30.52 10.33 -6.71
C GLU A 201 -29.23 9.52 -6.51
N GLU A 202 -29.35 8.31 -5.97
CA GLU A 202 -28.27 7.38 -5.67
C GLU A 202 -28.66 5.94 -6.01
N PHE A 203 -27.66 5.07 -6.18
CA PHE A 203 -27.87 3.64 -6.30
C PHE A 203 -27.91 3.01 -4.91
N GLU A 204 -28.87 2.11 -4.69
CA GLU A 204 -28.94 1.32 -3.45
C GLU A 204 -27.69 0.46 -3.31
N ASN A 205 -27.05 0.51 -2.13
CA ASN A 205 -25.87 -0.27 -1.75
C ASN A 205 -24.59 -0.03 -2.56
N ALA A 206 -24.53 0.99 -3.42
CA ALA A 206 -23.34 1.36 -4.16
C ALA A 206 -22.73 2.66 -3.66
N LYS A 207 -21.42 2.83 -3.85
CA LYS A 207 -20.77 4.15 -3.78
C LYS A 207 -20.76 4.79 -5.17
N SER A 208 -20.80 6.12 -5.25
CA SER A 208 -20.73 6.84 -6.54
C SER A 208 -19.40 6.59 -7.26
N ILE A 209 -18.32 6.52 -6.49
CA ILE A 209 -16.94 6.29 -6.94
C ILE A 209 -16.35 5.13 -6.15
N ARG A 210 -15.54 4.31 -6.81
CA ARG A 210 -14.71 3.28 -6.18
C ARG A 210 -13.25 3.52 -6.52
N TYR A 211 -12.39 3.35 -5.54
CA TYR A 211 -10.94 3.34 -5.72
C TYR A 211 -10.42 1.93 -5.61
N ILE A 212 -9.60 1.51 -6.57
CA ILE A 212 -9.01 0.17 -6.59
C ILE A 212 -7.48 0.27 -6.67
N PRO A 213 -6.73 -0.34 -5.73
CA PRO A 213 -5.29 -0.56 -5.83
C PRO A 213 -4.89 -1.17 -7.17
N TYR A 214 -4.10 -0.47 -7.98
CA TYR A 214 -3.72 -0.92 -9.32
C TYR A 214 -2.76 -2.12 -9.31
N LYS A 215 -1.87 -2.22 -8.33
CA LYS A 215 -0.83 -3.26 -8.26
C LYS A 215 -1.39 -4.68 -8.14
N ASN A 216 -2.62 -4.83 -7.64
CA ASN A 216 -3.26 -6.13 -7.40
C ASN A 216 -4.21 -6.55 -8.53
N PHE A 217 -4.21 -5.82 -9.64
CA PHE A 217 -5.21 -6.01 -10.68
C PHE A 217 -4.66 -6.89 -11.81
N ASP A 218 -4.90 -8.21 -11.71
CA ASP A 218 -4.64 -9.14 -12.82
C ASP A 218 -5.72 -8.94 -13.89
N SER A 219 -5.31 -8.60 -15.11
CA SER A 219 -6.16 -8.16 -16.21
C SER A 219 -6.95 -9.27 -16.91
N THR A 220 -6.87 -10.52 -16.42
CA THR A 220 -7.46 -11.71 -17.05
C THR A 220 -8.85 -12.10 -16.51
N VAL A 221 -9.46 -11.27 -15.66
CA VAL A 221 -10.60 -11.67 -14.84
C VAL A 221 -11.86 -11.96 -15.66
N SER A 222 -12.14 -13.24 -15.90
CA SER A 222 -13.47 -13.71 -16.26
C SER A 222 -14.49 -13.54 -15.11
N ASN A 223 -14.05 -13.10 -13.91
CA ASN A 223 -14.82 -13.01 -12.67
C ASN A 223 -14.58 -11.69 -11.87
N VAL A 224 -14.36 -10.55 -12.53
CA VAL A 224 -14.06 -9.27 -11.83
C VAL A 224 -15.09 -8.96 -10.74
N LEU A 225 -16.37 -9.19 -11.04
CA LEU A 225 -17.48 -8.88 -10.14
C LEU A 225 -17.55 -9.79 -8.92
N GLN A 226 -16.92 -10.97 -8.97
CA GLN A 226 -16.85 -11.87 -7.82
C GLN A 226 -15.64 -11.57 -6.92
N HIS A 227 -14.73 -10.69 -7.36
CA HIS A 227 -13.55 -10.34 -6.59
C HIS A 227 -13.82 -9.18 -5.64
N THR A 228 -13.47 -9.37 -4.37
CA THR A 228 -13.53 -8.30 -3.37
C THR A 228 -12.26 -7.46 -3.46
N PHE A 229 -12.40 -6.23 -3.96
CA PHE A 229 -11.30 -5.27 -3.99
C PHE A 229 -11.25 -4.47 -2.69
N LEU A 230 -10.08 -4.42 -2.07
CA LEU A 230 -9.80 -3.46 -1.01
C LEU A 230 -9.76 -2.05 -1.60
N ASP A 231 -10.21 -1.04 -0.83
CA ASP A 231 -10.14 0.38 -1.21
C ASP A 231 -8.90 1.10 -0.64
N TYR A 232 -7.89 0.33 -0.22
CA TYR A 232 -6.71 0.82 0.49
C TYR A 232 -5.48 -0.05 0.25
N TYR A 233 -4.30 0.53 0.49
CA TYR A 233 -3.04 -0.21 0.64
C TYR A 233 -2.71 -0.35 2.13
N GLU A 234 -2.17 -1.52 2.50
CA GLU A 234 -1.54 -1.74 3.80
C GLU A 234 -0.07 -2.04 3.59
N ILE A 235 0.81 -1.27 4.22
CA ILE A 235 2.25 -1.40 4.07
C ILE A 235 2.96 -1.38 5.43
N PHE A 236 4.17 -1.90 5.47
CA PHE A 236 5.08 -1.72 6.60
C PHE A 236 6.08 -0.60 6.26
N ALA A 237 6.35 0.29 7.21
CA ALA A 237 7.34 1.35 7.06
C ALA A 237 8.77 0.81 7.28
N ASN A 238 9.20 -0.09 6.39
CA ASN A 238 10.51 -0.75 6.39
C ASN A 238 11.33 -0.49 5.11
N GLU A 239 10.70 0.00 4.04
CA GLU A 239 11.35 0.41 2.80
C GLU A 239 10.47 1.45 2.08
N ASN A 240 11.02 2.16 1.10
CA ASN A 240 10.22 3.06 0.27
C ASN A 240 9.21 2.27 -0.55
N HIS A 241 7.95 2.71 -0.51
CA HIS A 241 6.88 2.16 -1.34
C HIS A 241 6.47 3.23 -2.35
N GLU A 242 6.86 3.00 -3.60
CA GLU A 242 6.51 3.87 -4.74
C GLU A 242 5.51 3.14 -5.66
N ASN A 243 4.82 3.90 -6.51
CA ASN A 243 3.82 3.38 -7.46
C ASN A 243 2.64 2.68 -6.78
N MET A 244 2.22 3.18 -5.61
CA MET A 244 1.00 2.73 -4.94
C MET A 244 -0.24 3.36 -5.61
N ASP A 245 -0.42 3.09 -6.89
CA ASP A 245 -1.43 3.76 -7.67
C ASP A 245 -2.84 3.23 -7.37
N PHE A 246 -3.83 4.12 -7.44
CA PHE A 246 -5.24 3.79 -7.37
C PHE A 246 -5.91 4.09 -8.72
N ARG A 247 -6.84 3.22 -9.12
CA ARG A 247 -7.76 3.48 -10.22
C ARG A 247 -9.08 3.98 -9.68
N LEU A 248 -9.47 5.17 -10.11
CA LEU A 248 -10.78 5.75 -9.87
C LEU A 248 -11.77 5.16 -10.89
N ILE A 249 -12.87 4.62 -10.39
CA ILE A 249 -13.96 4.07 -11.18
C ILE A 249 -15.25 4.78 -10.76
N LYS A 250 -15.86 5.49 -11.69
CA LYS A 250 -17.19 6.07 -11.50
C LYS A 250 -18.24 5.01 -11.85
N ILE A 251 -19.11 4.67 -10.89
CA ILE A 251 -20.19 3.71 -11.14
C ILE A 251 -21.18 4.35 -12.11
N GLY A 252 -21.52 3.61 -13.16
CA GLY A 252 -22.40 4.01 -14.26
C GLY A 252 -21.71 4.65 -15.47
N ASP A 253 -20.41 4.98 -15.38
CA ASP A 253 -19.65 5.63 -16.45
C ASP A 253 -18.68 4.64 -17.12
N VAL A 254 -19.09 4.11 -18.27
CA VAL A 254 -18.37 3.10 -19.06
C VAL A 254 -17.72 3.68 -20.32
N THR A 255 -18.13 4.89 -20.73
CA THR A 255 -17.43 5.70 -21.73
C THR A 255 -16.26 6.44 -21.11
N GLY A 256 -16.37 6.76 -19.82
CA GLY A 256 -15.35 7.36 -19.00
C GLY A 256 -15.23 8.86 -19.29
N ASP A 257 -16.39 9.51 -19.26
CA ASP A 257 -16.55 10.95 -19.49
C ASP A 257 -16.64 11.75 -18.18
N PHE A 258 -16.66 11.08 -17.03
CA PHE A 258 -16.41 11.67 -15.72
C PHE A 258 -14.96 12.14 -15.58
#